data_AF-A0A8J5BFZ2-F1
#
_entry.id   AF-A0A8J5BFZ2-F1
#
_cell.length_a   1.000
_cell.length_b   1.000
_cell.length_c   1.000
_cell.angle_alpha   90.00
_cell.angle_beta   90.00
_cell.angle_gamma   90.00
#
_symmetry.space_group_name_H-M   'P 1'
#
loop_
_entity.id
_entity.type
_entity.pdbx_description
1 polymer ?
#
loop_
_entity_poly.entity_id
_entity_poly.type
_entity_poly.pdbx_seq_one_letter_code
_entity_poly.pdbx_strand_id
1 'polypeptide(L)'
;MTAAGISLTGGRNRCFSEWQSFMHCTAKTDAKTRSQCLPNFEDYMECLHHTKEKARLREIETVLKLKKEGLEAPPVKVIPVKAIGLVKE
;
A
#
# COMPACT_ATOMS: atom_id res chain seq x y z
N MET A 1 14.51 -24.09 8.66
CA MET A 1 13.57 -23.61 7.62
C MET A 1 13.29 -22.15 7.91
N THR A 2 13.64 -21.24 6.99
CA THR A 2 13.34 -19.80 7.13
C THR A 2 11.95 -19.54 6.57
N ALA A 3 11.06 -18.91 7.35
CA ALA A 3 9.66 -18.65 6.98
C ALA A 3 9.50 -17.42 6.04
N ALA A 4 10.47 -17.21 5.13
CA ALA A 4 10.47 -16.05 4.24
C ALA A 4 9.25 -16.10 3.30
N GLY A 5 8.33 -15.14 3.48
CA GLY A 5 7.15 -14.99 2.63
C GLY A 5 5.89 -15.75 3.05
N ILE A 6 5.91 -16.47 4.19
CA ILE A 6 4.74 -17.20 4.72
C ILE A 6 3.90 -16.26 5.60
N SER A 7 2.60 -16.21 5.34
CA SER A 7 1.59 -15.45 6.09
C SER A 7 1.00 -16.26 7.25
N LEU A 8 0.16 -15.63 8.07
CA LEU A 8 -0.51 -16.24 9.22
C LEU A 8 -1.36 -17.47 8.87
N THR A 9 -1.95 -17.49 7.67
CA THR A 9 -2.78 -18.59 7.17
C THR A 9 -2.00 -19.62 6.35
N GLY A 10 -0.67 -19.54 6.33
CA GLY A 10 0.19 -20.39 5.50
C GLY A 10 0.29 -19.96 4.03
N GLY A 11 -0.49 -18.95 3.61
CA GLY A 11 -0.40 -18.34 2.27
C GLY A 11 0.78 -17.39 2.11
N ARG A 12 0.82 -16.67 0.99
CA ARG A 12 1.80 -15.60 0.75
C ARG A 12 1.48 -14.35 1.57
N ASN A 13 2.48 -13.70 2.14
CA ASN A 13 2.28 -12.48 2.94
C ASN A 13 1.89 -11.26 2.06
N ARG A 14 1.43 -10.17 2.71
CA ARG A 14 0.89 -8.98 2.06
C ARG A 14 1.80 -8.38 0.97
N CYS A 15 3.10 -8.27 1.24
CA CYS A 15 4.08 -7.65 0.33
C CYS A 15 4.91 -8.68 -0.45
N PHE A 16 4.43 -9.93 -0.55
CA PHE A 16 5.17 -11.01 -1.18
C PHE A 16 5.42 -10.74 -2.67
N SER A 17 4.44 -10.20 -3.39
CA SER A 17 4.55 -9.94 -4.82
C SER A 17 5.65 -8.93 -5.13
N GLU A 18 5.74 -7.82 -4.38
CA GLU A 18 6.80 -6.82 -4.56
C GLU A 18 8.18 -7.37 -4.23
N TRP A 19 8.27 -8.14 -3.14
CA TRP A 19 9.50 -8.85 -2.80
C TRP A 19 9.90 -9.81 -3.93
N GLN A 20 8.96 -10.59 -4.47
CA GLN A 20 9.22 -11.53 -5.57
C GLN A 20 9.68 -10.80 -6.84
N SER A 21 9.08 -9.65 -7.17
CA SER A 21 9.50 -8.78 -8.27
C SER A 21 10.93 -8.26 -8.09
N PHE A 22 11.27 -7.79 -6.88
CA PHE A 22 12.64 -7.40 -6.54
C PHE A 22 13.62 -8.57 -6.65
N MET A 23 13.27 -9.75 -6.13
CA MET A 23 14.08 -10.96 -6.27
C MET A 23 14.26 -11.37 -7.74
N HIS A 24 13.23 -11.21 -8.58
CA HIS A 24 13.33 -11.47 -10.01
C HIS A 24 14.31 -10.52 -10.72
N CYS A 25 14.27 -9.22 -10.38
CA CYS A 25 15.23 -8.26 -10.92
C CYS A 25 16.66 -8.57 -10.46
N THR A 26 16.85 -8.86 -9.18
CA THR A 26 18.19 -9.14 -8.63
C THR A 26 18.78 -10.46 -9.13
N ALA A 27 17.96 -11.47 -9.41
CA ALA A 27 18.39 -12.74 -10.00
C ALA A 27 18.93 -12.61 -11.43
N LYS A 28 18.55 -11.54 -12.15
CA LYS A 28 18.99 -11.25 -13.52
C LYS A 28 20.14 -10.24 -13.60
N THR A 29 20.63 -9.75 -12.46
CA THR A 29 21.63 -8.67 -12.41
C THR A 29 22.85 -9.04 -11.58
N ASP A 30 24.01 -8.60 -12.05
CA ASP A 30 25.25 -8.64 -11.29
C ASP A 30 25.36 -7.42 -10.36
N ALA A 31 26.32 -7.45 -9.44
CA ALA A 31 26.54 -6.38 -8.46
C ALA A 31 26.72 -4.98 -9.09
N LYS A 32 27.31 -4.90 -10.29
CA LYS A 32 27.56 -3.63 -11.00
C LYS A 32 26.31 -3.02 -11.63
N THR A 33 25.30 -3.83 -11.96
CA THR A 33 24.05 -3.39 -12.61
C THR A 33 22.85 -3.39 -11.66
N ARG A 34 23.06 -3.73 -10.39
CA ARG A 34 22.00 -3.83 -9.36
C ARG A 34 21.20 -2.55 -9.15
N SER A 35 21.77 -1.38 -9.47
CA SER A 35 21.10 -0.09 -9.40
C SER A 35 19.82 -0.04 -10.26
N GLN A 36 19.72 -0.84 -11.32
CA GLN A 36 18.51 -0.90 -12.15
C GLN A 36 17.31 -1.51 -11.41
N CYS A 37 17.54 -2.24 -10.30
CA CYS A 37 16.49 -2.82 -9.47
C CYS A 37 16.00 -1.90 -8.35
N LEU A 38 16.50 -0.65 -8.30
CA LEU A 38 16.11 0.33 -7.29
C LEU A 38 14.58 0.57 -7.27
N PRO A 39 13.87 0.70 -8.41
CA PRO A 39 12.41 0.89 -8.38
C PRO A 39 11.68 -0.27 -7.67
N ASN A 40 12.03 -1.53 -7.98
CA ASN A 40 11.42 -2.69 -7.32
C ASN A 40 11.71 -2.73 -5.82
N PHE A 41 12.90 -2.29 -5.40
CA PHE A 41 13.24 -2.18 -3.99
C PHE A 41 12.42 -1.08 -3.30
N GLU A 42 12.27 0.08 -3.95
CA GLU A 42 11.45 1.17 -3.43
C GLU A 42 9.99 0.75 -3.27
N ASP A 43 9.42 0.03 -4.22
CA ASP A 43 8.04 -0.46 -4.15
C ASP A 43 7.85 -1.48 -3.01
N TYR A 44 8.81 -2.39 -2.83
CA TYR A 44 8.79 -3.32 -1.70
C TYR A 44 8.86 -2.58 -0.34
N MET A 45 9.74 -1.57 -0.24
CA MET A 45 9.89 -0.77 0.98
C MET A 45 8.68 0.13 1.23
N GLU A 46 8.06 0.65 0.17
CA GLU A 46 6.81 1.39 0.21
C GLU A 46 5.71 0.48 0.76
N CYS A 47 5.49 -0.72 0.18
CA CYS A 47 4.45 -1.64 0.64
C CYS A 47 4.56 -1.98 2.14
N LEU A 48 5.79 -2.13 2.65
CA LEU A 48 6.03 -2.44 4.06
C LEU A 48 5.67 -1.29 5.00
N HIS A 49 5.99 -0.05 4.62
CA HIS A 49 5.98 1.09 5.56
C HIS A 49 4.93 2.17 5.24
N HIS A 50 4.44 2.20 4.00
CA HIS A 50 3.48 3.15 3.45
C HIS A 50 3.92 4.61 3.63
N THR A 51 5.21 4.89 3.46
CA THR A 51 5.79 6.22 3.73
C THR A 51 5.29 7.27 2.73
N LYS A 52 5.31 6.93 1.44
CA LYS A 52 4.84 7.79 0.35
C LYS A 52 3.31 7.98 0.45
N GLU A 53 2.55 6.91 0.71
CA GLU A 53 1.10 6.99 0.95
C GLU A 53 0.75 7.93 2.12
N LYS A 54 1.36 7.74 3.30
CA LYS A 54 1.10 8.57 4.48
C LYS A 54 1.52 10.03 4.28
N ALA A 55 2.59 10.30 3.53
CA ALA A 55 2.98 11.67 3.19
C ALA A 55 1.90 12.34 2.34
N ARG A 56 1.48 11.67 1.26
CA ARG A 56 0.43 12.17 0.36
C ARG A 56 -0.90 12.39 1.09
N LEU A 57 -1.31 11.47 1.96
CA LEU A 57 -2.55 11.63 2.74
C LEU A 57 -2.52 12.86 3.66
N ARG A 58 -1.38 13.14 4.30
CA ARG A 58 -1.21 14.34 5.15
C ARG A 58 -1.28 15.64 4.37
N GLU A 59 -0.70 15.67 3.17
CA GLU A 59 -0.80 16.84 2.28
C GLU A 59 -2.25 17.13 1.89
N ILE A 60 -2.99 16.08 1.48
CA ILE A 60 -4.40 16.20 1.12
C ILE A 60 -5.24 16.63 2.32
N GLU A 61 -5.04 16.02 3.49
CA GLU A 61 -5.78 16.35 4.71
C GLU A 61 -5.55 17.82 5.12
N THR A 62 -4.33 18.32 4.97
CA THR A 62 -4.00 19.72 5.24
C THR A 62 -4.81 20.66 4.35
N VAL A 63 -4.88 20.38 3.04
CA VAL A 63 -5.68 21.18 2.10
C VAL A 63 -7.17 21.09 2.44
N LEU A 64 -7.69 19.90 2.75
CA LEU A 64 -9.10 19.73 3.10
C LEU A 64 -9.50 20.50 4.37
N LYS A 65 -8.62 20.60 5.37
CA LYS A 65 -8.86 21.38 6.60
C LYS A 65 -8.92 22.88 6.36
N LEU A 66 -8.22 23.39 5.33
CA LEU A 66 -8.20 24.82 5.00
C LEU A 66 -9.41 25.26 4.16
N LYS A 67 -10.05 24.32 3.45
CA LYS A 67 -11.26 24.61 2.69
C LYS A 67 -12.41 24.94 3.64
N LYS A 68 -13.00 26.13 3.48
CA LYS A 68 -14.22 26.55 4.21
C LYS A 68 -15.47 25.94 3.60
N GLU A 69 -15.43 25.73 2.30
CA GLU A 69 -16.42 24.96 1.55
C GLU A 69 -16.18 23.49 1.89
N GLY A 70 -17.23 22.78 2.32
CA GLY A 70 -17.13 21.36 2.70
C GLY A 70 -16.72 20.45 1.54
N LEU A 71 -16.93 19.15 1.70
CA LEU A 71 -16.67 18.18 0.63
C LEU A 71 -17.71 18.34 -0.50
N GLU A 72 -17.28 18.80 -1.68
CA GLU A 72 -18.09 18.86 -2.91
C GLU A 72 -18.20 17.51 -3.63
N ALA A 73 -17.51 16.48 -3.13
CA ALA A 73 -17.61 15.11 -3.61
C ALA A 73 -18.75 14.35 -2.89
N PRO A 74 -19.32 13.30 -3.51
CA PRO A 74 -20.27 12.42 -2.84
C PRO A 74 -19.70 11.92 -1.50
N PRO A 75 -20.39 12.13 -0.38
CA PRO A 75 -19.85 11.79 0.93
C PRO A 75 -19.80 10.27 1.12
N VAL A 76 -18.75 9.79 1.79
CA VAL A 76 -18.66 8.39 2.22
C VAL A 76 -19.47 8.22 3.50
N LYS A 77 -20.57 7.46 3.42
CA LYS A 77 -21.44 7.20 4.56
C LYS A 77 -20.88 6.08 5.43
N VAL A 78 -20.56 6.40 6.68
CA VAL A 78 -20.20 5.39 7.69
C VAL A 78 -21.47 4.72 8.20
N ILE A 79 -21.50 3.39 8.20
CA ILE A 79 -22.62 2.58 8.68
C ILE A 79 -22.20 1.71 9.87
N PRO A 80 -23.12 1.41 10.80
CA PRO A 80 -22.84 0.41 11.83
C PRO A 80 -22.74 -0.97 11.19
N VAL A 81 -21.91 -1.85 11.77
CA VAL A 81 -21.69 -3.22 11.25
C VAL A 81 -22.99 -4.01 11.10
N LYS A 82 -23.95 -3.82 12.02
CA LYS A 82 -25.27 -4.47 11.96
C LYS A 82 -26.15 -4.01 10.78
N ALA A 83 -25.74 -2.96 10.06
CA ALA A 83 -26.44 -2.43 8.91
C ALA A 83 -25.77 -2.77 7.56
N ILE A 84 -24.75 -3.64 7.54
CA ILE A 84 -24.17 -4.15 6.30
C ILE A 84 -25.27 -4.88 5.50
N GLY A 85 -25.47 -4.48 4.24
CA GLY A 85 -26.52 -5.04 3.37
C GLY A 85 -27.90 -4.39 3.52
N LEU A 86 -28.07 -3.45 4.45
CA LEU A 86 -29.31 -2.67 4.55
C LEU A 86 -29.27 -1.49 3.57
N VAL A 87 -29.96 -1.64 2.45
CA VAL A 87 -30.31 -0.50 1.60
C VAL A 87 -31.48 0.20 2.28
N LYS A 88 -31.28 1.42 2.77
CA LYS A 88 -32.41 2.29 3.11
C LYS A 88 -33.03 2.71 1.78
N GLU A 89 -34.22 2.20 1.49
CA GLU A 89 -35.12 2.78 0.49
C GLU A 89 -35.39 4.27 0.79
#